data_AF-A0A820E5T4-F1
#
_entry.id   AF-A0A820E5T4-F1
#
_cell.length_a   1.000
_cell.length_b   1.000
_cell.length_c   1.000
_cell.angle_alpha   90.00
_cell.angle_beta   90.00
_cell.angle_gamma   90.00
#
_symmetry.space_group_name_H-M   'P 1'
#
loop_
_entity.id
_entity.type
_entity.pdbx_description
1 polymer ?
#
loop_
_entity_poly.entity_id
_entity_poly.type
_entity_poly.pdbx_seq_one_letter_code
_entity_poly.pdbx_strand_id
1 'polypeptide(L)'
;MSSKLLNTTSTNLISFPFISIFPHSPNYIHIYFSINAISFSQKLKTTLTYSIKKSNIIETDRIEFKLNSPCSQYLRRKTIDSIAFADLMSSSVLICQSQLRISSSNQDFLLMINTICQSYRLTVVEKINSAASLYAETILEQPIALLFKSIF
;
A
#
# COMPACT_ATOMS: atom_id res chain seq x y z
N MET A 1 -23.14 16.73 -3.19
CA MET A 1 -22.15 16.10 -4.11
C MET A 1 -22.18 14.60 -3.85
N SER A 2 -22.82 13.82 -4.72
CA SER A 2 -22.95 12.37 -4.55
C SER A 2 -21.67 11.68 -5.05
N SER A 3 -20.81 11.21 -4.14
CA SER A 3 -19.72 10.30 -4.49
C SER A 3 -20.31 8.93 -4.81
N LYS A 4 -20.40 8.60 -6.10
CA LYS A 4 -20.75 7.24 -6.53
C LYS A 4 -19.54 6.33 -6.28
N LEU A 5 -19.67 5.45 -5.29
CA LEU A 5 -18.79 4.29 -5.13
C LEU A 5 -19.06 3.32 -6.29
N LEU A 6 -18.07 3.11 -7.14
CA LEU A 6 -18.14 2.18 -8.27
C LEU A 6 -17.61 0.82 -7.84
N ASN A 7 -18.49 -0.17 -7.83
CA ASN A 7 -18.19 -1.54 -7.45
C ASN A 7 -18.59 -2.49 -8.60
N THR A 8 -17.76 -2.67 -9.62
CA THR A 8 -18.03 -3.64 -10.71
C THR A 8 -16.76 -4.12 -11.42
N THR A 9 -16.66 -5.44 -11.61
CA THR A 9 -15.54 -6.25 -12.12
C THR A 9 -15.42 -6.33 -13.66
N SER A 10 -15.93 -5.36 -14.41
CA SER A 10 -15.76 -5.32 -15.87
C SER A 10 -14.99 -4.08 -16.30
N THR A 11 -14.19 -4.20 -17.36
CA THR A 11 -13.44 -3.14 -18.04
C THR A 11 -14.39 -2.06 -18.58
N ASN A 12 -14.94 -1.24 -17.69
CA ASN A 12 -15.85 -0.17 -18.05
C ASN A 12 -15.01 1.06 -18.34
N LEU A 13 -15.01 1.47 -19.61
CA LEU A 13 -14.56 2.80 -20.01
C LEU A 13 -15.50 3.81 -19.34
N ILE A 14 -15.01 4.50 -18.31
CA ILE A 14 -15.77 5.56 -17.64
C ILE A 14 -15.53 6.84 -18.42
N SER A 15 -16.54 7.28 -19.19
CA SER A 15 -16.52 8.60 -19.83
C SER A 15 -16.91 9.65 -18.79
N PHE A 16 -15.96 10.49 -18.39
CA PHE A 16 -16.26 11.65 -17.56
C PHE A 16 -16.80 12.78 -18.45
N PRO A 17 -17.83 13.53 -17.99
CA PRO A 17 -18.30 14.69 -18.71
C PRO A 17 -17.29 15.82 -18.51
N PHE A 18 -16.24 15.87 -19.33
CA PHE A 18 -15.37 17.03 -19.32
C PHE A 18 -16.13 18.21 -19.94
N ILE A 19 -16.42 19.20 -19.12
CA ILE A 19 -16.66 20.57 -19.57
C ILE A 19 -15.27 21.10 -19.92
N SER A 20 -15.05 21.44 -21.18
CA SER A 20 -13.83 22.04 -21.78
C SER A 20 -12.77 22.56 -20.78
N ILE A 21 -11.55 22.02 -20.86
CA ILE A 21 -10.39 22.50 -20.09
C ILE A 21 -9.98 23.87 -20.66
N PHE A 22 -10.17 24.93 -19.88
CA PHE A 22 -9.72 26.27 -20.27
C PHE A 22 -8.20 26.42 -20.09
N PRO A 23 -7.52 27.13 -21.01
CA PRO A 23 -6.10 27.43 -20.84
C PRO A 23 -5.90 28.25 -19.56
N HIS A 24 -4.88 27.87 -18.77
CA HIS A 24 -4.49 28.51 -17.50
C HIS A 24 -5.38 28.26 -16.27
N SER A 25 -6.38 27.37 -16.34
CA SER A 25 -7.12 26.91 -15.15
C SER A 25 -6.79 25.43 -14.84
N PRO A 26 -6.27 25.09 -13.64
CA PRO A 26 -6.11 23.70 -13.26
C PRO A 26 -7.49 23.04 -13.05
N ASN A 27 -7.67 21.86 -13.63
CA ASN A 27 -8.85 21.02 -13.39
C ASN A 27 -8.43 19.81 -12.56
N TYR A 28 -9.16 19.54 -11.48
CA TYR A 28 -8.88 18.41 -10.58
C TYR A 28 -9.95 17.34 -10.74
N ILE A 29 -9.52 16.09 -10.84
CA ILE A 29 -10.39 14.92 -10.88
C ILE A 29 -10.02 14.03 -9.70
N HIS A 30 -11.00 13.74 -8.85
CA HIS A 30 -10.84 12.78 -7.77
C HIS A 30 -11.46 11.46 -8.18
N ILE A 31 -10.64 10.42 -8.25
CA ILE A 31 -11.09 9.06 -8.51
C ILE A 31 -10.92 8.27 -7.23
N TYR A 32 -12.02 7.69 -6.73
CA TYR A 32 -12.03 6.86 -5.55
C TYR A 32 -12.14 5.40 -5.99
N PHE A 33 -11.25 4.57 -5.45
CA PHE A 33 -11.24 3.14 -5.68
C PHE A 33 -11.62 2.42 -4.40
N SER A 34 -12.47 1.39 -4.53
CA SER A 34 -12.70 0.44 -3.45
C SER A 34 -11.71 -0.70 -3.57
N ILE A 35 -11.09 -1.06 -2.45
CA ILE A 35 -10.15 -2.17 -2.35
C ILE A 35 -10.92 -3.33 -1.72
N ASN A 36 -11.10 -4.42 -2.47
CA ASN A 36 -11.88 -5.56 -1.98
C ASN A 36 -11.13 -6.38 -0.92
N ALA A 37 -9.80 -6.41 -0.96
CA ALA A 37 -8.97 -7.13 -0.01
C ALA A 37 -7.59 -6.47 0.11
N ILE A 38 -7.09 -6.42 1.34
CA ILE A 38 -5.80 -5.81 1.70
C ILE A 38 -4.66 -6.82 1.86
N SER A 39 -4.97 -8.12 1.72
CA SER A 39 -4.01 -9.21 1.88
C SER A 39 -3.04 -9.35 0.71
N PHE A 40 -3.36 -8.80 -0.47
CA PHE A 40 -2.52 -8.84 -1.65
C PHE A 40 -2.31 -7.45 -2.27
N SER A 41 -1.17 -7.30 -2.93
CA SER A 41 -0.79 -6.06 -3.62
C SER A 41 -1.71 -5.85 -4.82
N GLN A 42 -2.29 -4.65 -4.93
CA GLN A 42 -3.19 -4.31 -6.02
C GLN A 42 -2.51 -3.40 -7.02
N LYS A 43 -2.66 -3.72 -8.31
CA LYS A 43 -2.13 -2.91 -9.41
C LYS A 43 -3.28 -2.44 -10.27
N LEU A 44 -3.47 -1.12 -10.35
CA LEU A 44 -4.42 -0.51 -11.26
C LEU A 44 -3.65 0.04 -12.48
N LYS A 45 -3.87 -0.58 -13.64
CA LYS A 45 -3.40 -0.03 -14.92
C LYS A 45 -4.52 0.81 -15.51
N THR A 46 -4.25 2.09 -15.76
CA THR A 46 -5.23 3.04 -16.30
C THR A 46 -4.70 3.66 -17.58
N THR A 47 -5.60 3.90 -18.53
CA THR A 47 -5.33 4.65 -19.75
C THR A 47 -6.27 5.83 -19.79
N LEU A 48 -5.73 7.04 -19.73
CA LEU A 48 -6.46 8.29 -19.96
C LEU A 48 -6.35 8.65 -21.44
N THR A 49 -7.48 8.71 -22.13
CA THR A 49 -7.53 9.19 -23.52
C THR A 49 -8.15 10.58 -23.52
N TYR A 50 -7.52 11.54 -24.20
CA TYR A 50 -8.08 12.88 -24.36
C TYR A 50 -8.01 13.30 -25.83
N SER A 51 -8.95 14.15 -26.23
CA SER A 51 -8.98 14.69 -27.59
C SER A 51 -8.94 16.21 -27.56
N ILE A 52 -8.04 16.80 -28.34
CA ILE A 52 -7.90 18.23 -28.51
C ILE A 52 -8.45 18.58 -29.90
N LYS A 53 -9.47 19.45 -29.94
CA LYS A 53 -10.00 19.97 -31.19
C LYS A 53 -9.26 21.26 -31.57
N LYS A 54 -8.51 21.23 -32.67
CA LYS A 54 -7.89 22.41 -33.29
C LYS A 54 -8.58 22.68 -34.63
N SER A 55 -9.33 23.79 -34.72
CA SER A 55 -10.11 24.21 -35.90
C SER A 55 -10.95 23.09 -36.54
N ASN A 56 -10.39 22.34 -37.50
CA ASN A 56 -11.03 21.24 -38.25
C ASN A 56 -10.45 19.84 -37.96
N ILE A 57 -9.41 19.72 -37.12
CA ILE A 57 -8.75 18.45 -36.81
C ILE A 57 -8.96 18.12 -35.33
N ILE A 58 -9.33 16.87 -35.06
CA ILE A 58 -9.39 16.31 -33.70
C ILE A 58 -8.14 15.46 -33.51
N GLU A 59 -7.20 15.95 -32.71
CA GLU A 59 -6.04 15.18 -32.28
C GLU A 59 -6.43 14.37 -31.03
N THR A 60 -6.09 13.09 -30.99
CA THR A 60 -6.39 12.21 -29.84
C THR A 60 -5.11 11.62 -29.30
N ASP A 61 -4.88 11.80 -28.01
CA ASP A 61 -3.71 11.35 -27.28
C ASP A 61 -4.09 10.41 -26.15
N ARG A 62 -3.10 9.64 -25.70
CA ARG A 62 -3.26 8.64 -24.64
C ARG A 62 -2.13 8.75 -23.63
N ILE A 63 -2.49 8.73 -22.36
CA ILE A 63 -1.59 8.69 -21.22
C ILE A 63 -1.86 7.37 -20.49
N GLU A 64 -0.83 6.53 -20.37
CA GLU A 64 -0.91 5.32 -19.55
C GLU A 64 -0.24 5.55 -18.20
N PHE A 65 -0.91 5.19 -17.11
CA PHE A 65 -0.31 5.19 -15.78
C PHE A 65 -0.68 3.94 -15.01
N LYS A 66 0.23 3.53 -14.12
CA LYS A 66 0.05 2.37 -13.23
C LYS A 66 0.10 2.85 -11.79
N LEU A 67 -0.96 2.60 -11.04
CA LEU A 67 -0.98 2.80 -9.60
C LEU A 67 -0.72 1.46 -8.93
N ASN A 68 0.32 1.40 -8.10
CA ASN A 68 0.67 0.22 -7.31
C ASN A 68 0.31 0.49 -5.86
N SER A 69 -0.55 -0.35 -5.29
CA SER A 69 -0.96 -0.30 -3.88
C SER A 69 -0.49 -1.58 -3.18
N PRO A 70 0.73 -1.61 -2.62
CA PRO A 70 1.23 -2.75 -1.89
C PRO A 70 0.50 -2.93 -0.55
N CYS A 71 0.42 -4.17 -0.04
CA CYS A 71 -0.26 -4.48 1.22
C CYS A 71 0.28 -3.66 2.40
N SER A 72 1.57 -3.29 2.35
CA SER A 72 2.24 -2.49 3.36
C SER A 72 1.64 -1.09 3.57
N GLN A 73 0.94 -0.54 2.56
CA GLN A 73 0.26 0.74 2.71
C GLN A 73 -0.91 0.68 3.70
N TYR A 74 -1.47 -0.50 3.93
CA TYR A 74 -2.59 -0.72 4.84
C TYR A 74 -2.15 -1.04 6.27
N LEU A 75 -0.86 -0.87 6.58
CA LEU A 75 -0.34 -1.03 7.94
C LEU A 75 -0.53 0.25 8.74
N ARG A 76 -0.88 0.08 10.01
CA ARG A 76 -1.00 1.12 11.02
C ARG A 76 -0.01 0.81 12.13
N ARG A 77 0.65 1.86 12.59
CA ARG A 77 1.53 1.77 13.75
C ARG A 77 0.69 1.54 15.00
N LYS A 78 0.99 0.47 15.73
CA LYS A 78 0.43 0.17 17.04
C LYS A 78 1.52 -0.44 17.90
N THR A 79 1.57 -0.06 19.16
CA THR A 79 2.48 -0.64 20.16
C THR A 79 1.78 -1.77 20.89
N ILE A 80 2.55 -2.79 21.28
CA ILE A 80 2.10 -3.90 22.10
C ILE A 80 3.22 -4.24 23.09
N ASP A 81 2.85 -4.61 24.31
CA ASP A 81 3.82 -5.02 25.31
C ASP A 81 4.38 -6.42 25.00
N SER A 82 5.60 -6.71 25.47
CA SER A 82 6.28 -7.98 25.18
C SER A 82 5.50 -9.21 25.65
N ILE A 83 4.79 -9.12 26.78
CA ILE A 83 3.94 -10.22 27.30
C ILE A 83 2.78 -10.48 26.34
N ALA A 84 2.03 -9.44 25.97
CA ALA A 84 0.91 -9.56 25.04
C ALA A 84 1.36 -10.01 23.64
N PHE A 85 2.57 -9.64 23.22
CA PHE A 85 3.17 -10.15 21.99
C PHE A 85 3.49 -11.64 22.08
N ALA A 86 4.04 -12.11 23.20
CA ALA A 86 4.30 -13.53 23.42
C ALA A 86 3.00 -14.36 23.45
N ASP A 87 1.95 -13.84 24.09
CA ASP A 87 0.61 -14.44 24.08
C ASP A 87 0.06 -14.51 22.65
N LEU A 88 0.21 -13.44 21.88
CA LEU A 88 -0.20 -13.40 20.47
C LEU A 88 0.56 -14.43 19.61
N MET A 89 1.86 -14.60 19.83
CA MET A 89 2.69 -15.59 19.13
C MET A 89 2.36 -17.04 19.49
N SER A 90 1.87 -17.28 20.71
CA SER A 90 1.42 -18.61 21.16
C SER A 90 -0.04 -18.89 20.86
N SER A 91 -0.83 -17.85 20.55
CA SER A 91 -2.23 -17.96 20.17
C SER A 91 -2.43 -18.50 18.76
N SER A 92 -3.66 -18.93 18.45
CA SER A 92 -4.10 -19.28 17.10
C SER A 92 -4.55 -18.08 16.26
N VAL A 93 -4.35 -16.84 16.74
CA VAL A 93 -4.77 -15.61 16.04
C VAL A 93 -3.92 -15.38 14.79
N LEU A 94 -2.63 -15.75 14.83
CA LEU A 94 -1.75 -15.69 13.68
C LEU A 94 -1.95 -16.93 12.79
N ILE A 95 -2.75 -16.78 11.73
CA ILE A 95 -3.13 -17.90 10.85
C ILE A 95 -2.07 -18.15 9.76
N CYS A 96 -1.34 -17.11 9.35
CA CYS A 96 -0.39 -17.18 8.25
C CYS A 96 1.05 -16.98 8.74
N GLN A 97 1.94 -17.89 8.35
CA GLN A 97 3.36 -17.80 8.63
C GLN A 97 4.15 -17.83 7.31
N SER A 98 5.13 -16.94 7.21
CA SER A 98 6.08 -16.92 6.09
C SER A 98 7.48 -16.62 6.62
N GLN A 99 8.49 -17.18 5.97
CA GLN A 99 9.88 -16.94 6.30
C GLN A 99 10.65 -16.60 5.02
N LEU A 100 11.49 -15.58 5.11
CA LEU A 100 12.34 -15.13 4.02
C LEU A 100 13.75 -14.85 4.56
N ARG A 101 14.76 -15.42 3.88
CA ARG A 101 16.18 -15.14 4.16
C ARG A 101 16.72 -14.26 3.04
N ILE A 102 17.39 -13.18 3.41
CA ILE A 102 17.96 -12.21 2.47
C ILE A 102 19.47 -12.26 2.60
N SER A 103 20.17 -12.36 1.48
CA SER A 103 21.63 -12.34 1.43
C SER A 103 22.20 -10.96 1.75
N SER A 104 23.41 -10.95 2.32
CA SER A 104 24.13 -9.81 2.93
C SER A 104 23.79 -8.41 2.41
N SER A 105 23.27 -7.56 3.30
CA SER A 105 23.37 -6.11 3.19
C SER A 105 24.54 -5.61 4.04
N ASN A 106 25.38 -4.70 3.53
CA ASN A 106 26.43 -4.03 4.30
C ASN A 106 25.89 -2.99 5.32
N GLN A 107 24.58 -3.03 5.61
CA GLN A 107 23.95 -2.10 6.54
C GLN A 107 23.98 -2.63 7.97
N ASP A 108 24.20 -1.73 8.91
CA ASP A 108 24.09 -2.02 10.34
C ASP A 108 22.68 -2.49 10.71
N PHE A 109 22.61 -3.43 11.66
CA PHE A 109 21.36 -4.06 12.09
C PHE A 109 20.33 -3.04 12.59
N LEU A 110 20.76 -2.04 13.37
CA LEU A 110 19.85 -1.01 13.88
C LEU A 110 19.31 -0.12 12.77
N LEU A 111 20.17 0.26 11.81
CA LEU A 111 19.75 1.05 10.65
C LEU A 111 18.71 0.30 9.82
N MET A 112 18.89 -1.01 9.65
CA MET A 112 17.95 -1.84 8.90
C MET A 112 16.59 -1.92 9.61
N ILE A 113 16.57 -2.20 10.91
CA ILE A 113 15.34 -2.21 11.71
C ILE A 113 14.62 -0.87 11.64
N ASN A 114 15.34 0.25 11.80
CA ASN A 114 14.74 1.58 11.70
C ASN A 114 14.14 1.83 10.32
N THR A 115 14.85 1.45 9.25
CA THR A 115 14.36 1.59 7.87
C THR A 115 13.09 0.78 7.64
N ILE A 116 13.05 -0.46 8.13
CA ILE A 116 11.88 -1.34 8.04
C ILE A 116 10.72 -0.76 8.85
N CYS A 117 10.94 -0.38 10.11
CA CYS A 117 9.90 0.21 10.97
C CYS A 117 9.32 1.50 10.39
N GLN A 118 10.14 2.34 9.78
CA GLN A 118 9.68 3.55 9.12
C GLN A 118 8.89 3.25 7.84
N SER A 119 9.39 2.35 7.00
CA SER A 119 8.78 2.03 5.70
C SER A 119 7.45 1.29 5.83
N TYR A 120 7.33 0.42 6.84
CA TYR A 120 6.19 -0.47 7.05
C TYR A 120 5.34 -0.11 8.27
N ARG A 121 5.63 1.04 8.91
CA ARG A 121 4.92 1.53 10.12
C ARG A 121 4.93 0.53 11.28
N LEU A 122 5.97 -0.29 11.37
CA LEU A 122 6.13 -1.24 12.47
C LEU A 122 6.67 -0.53 13.72
N THR A 123 6.42 -1.13 14.88
CA THR A 123 7.03 -0.79 16.15
C THR A 123 7.93 -1.92 16.61
N VAL A 124 9.05 -1.57 17.26
CA VAL A 124 9.91 -2.54 17.93
C VAL A 124 9.25 -2.91 19.26
N VAL A 125 8.94 -4.19 19.45
CA VAL A 125 8.41 -4.73 20.71
C VAL A 125 9.57 -5.06 21.65
N GLU A 126 10.54 -5.80 21.13
CA GLU A 126 11.74 -6.18 21.85
C GLU A 126 12.91 -6.29 20.88
N LYS A 127 14.11 -6.08 21.41
CA LYS A 127 15.36 -6.30 20.70
C LYS A 127 16.31 -7.04 21.64
N ILE A 128 16.82 -8.18 21.20
CA ILE A 128 17.77 -8.99 21.94
C ILE A 128 18.93 -9.33 21.00
N ASN A 129 20.11 -8.78 21.27
CA ASN A 129 21.32 -8.97 20.46
C ASN A 129 21.07 -8.63 18.97
N SER A 130 21.18 -9.65 18.12
CA SER A 130 20.99 -9.59 16.67
C SER A 130 19.59 -10.02 16.23
N ALA A 131 18.61 -10.02 17.14
CA ALA A 131 17.21 -10.32 16.86
C ALA A 131 16.31 -9.17 17.34
N ALA A 132 15.20 -8.98 16.64
CA ALA A 132 14.17 -8.01 16.99
C ALA A 132 12.78 -8.57 16.65
N SER A 133 11.83 -8.33 17.55
CA SER A 133 10.41 -8.61 17.34
C SER A 133 9.71 -7.30 17.01
N LEU A 134 9.01 -7.28 15.89
CA LEU A 134 8.33 -6.11 15.35
C LEU A 134 6.83 -6.37 15.24
N TYR A 135 6.04 -5.32 15.40
CA TYR A 135 4.58 -5.41 15.38
C TYR A 135 3.93 -4.26 14.63
N ALA A 136 2.80 -4.55 13.99
CA ALA A 136 1.85 -3.58 13.45
C ALA A 136 0.46 -4.21 13.40
N GLU A 137 -0.53 -3.39 13.07
CA GLU A 137 -1.85 -3.88 12.67
C GLU A 137 -2.19 -3.41 11.27
N THR A 138 -3.06 -4.15 10.60
CA THR A 138 -3.70 -3.63 9.39
C THR A 138 -4.76 -2.58 9.73
N ILE A 139 -5.24 -1.86 8.71
CA ILE A 139 -6.39 -0.95 8.89
C ILE A 139 -7.65 -1.66 9.38
N LEU A 140 -7.75 -2.99 9.16
CA LEU A 140 -8.83 -3.86 9.63
C LEU A 140 -8.53 -4.49 11.00
N GLU A 141 -7.55 -3.95 11.73
CA GLU A 141 -7.19 -4.41 13.08
C GLU A 141 -6.71 -5.86 13.15
N GLN A 142 -6.16 -6.37 12.04
CA GLN A 142 -5.54 -7.69 12.01
C GLN A 142 -4.06 -7.57 12.41
N PRO A 143 -3.58 -8.39 13.36
CA PRO A 143 -2.22 -8.28 13.85
C PRO A 143 -1.20 -8.78 12.82
N ILE A 144 -0.07 -8.07 12.74
CA ILE A 144 1.11 -8.50 11.99
C ILE A 144 2.30 -8.53 12.95
N ALA A 145 2.82 -9.73 13.17
CA ALA A 145 4.05 -9.97 13.91
C ALA A 145 5.18 -10.33 12.95
N LEU A 146 6.35 -9.72 13.13
CA LEU A 146 7.54 -10.00 12.35
C LEU A 146 8.70 -10.31 13.29
N LEU A 147 9.35 -11.45 13.06
CA LEU A 147 10.58 -11.83 13.74
C LEU A 147 11.75 -11.59 12.80
N PHE A 148 12.62 -10.66 13.17
CA PHE A 148 13.80 -10.31 12.39
C PHE A 148 15.05 -10.80 13.11
N LYS A 149 15.89 -11.58 12.42
CA LYS A 149 17.15 -12.10 12.98
C LYS A 149 18.28 -11.97 11.98
N SER A 150 19.35 -11.31 12.41
CA SER A 150 20.63 -11.30 11.71
C SER A 150 21.33 -12.64 11.90
N ILE A 151 21.78 -13.24 10.80
CA ILE A 151 22.58 -14.47 10.79
C ILE A 151 23.94 -14.07 10.23
N PHE A 152 24.76 -13.45 11.07
CA PHE A 152 26.17 -13.16 10.81
C PHE A 152 26.99 -13.66 11.98
#